data_AF-A0A940V9F0-F1
#
_entry.id   AF-A0A940V9F0-F1
#
_cell.length_a   1.000
_cell.length_b   1.000
_cell.length_c   1.000
_cell.angle_alpha   90.00
_cell.angle_beta   90.00
_cell.angle_gamma   90.00
#
_symmetry.space_group_name_H-M   'P 1'
#
loop_
_entity.id
_entity.type
_entity.pdbx_description
1 polymer ?
#
loop_
_entity_poly.entity_id
_entity_poly.type
_entity_poly.pdbx_seq_one_letter_code
_entity_poly.pdbx_strand_id
1 'polypeptide(L)' 'REKITLGSHGMIDYVEVRDANDLSEVTDIKGPVLLALAVKFGTTRLIDNKVVEVEHDV' A
#
# COMPACT_ATOMS: atom_id res chain seq x y z
N ARG A 1 -4.79 -2.53 -7.05
CA ARG A 1 -4.38 -1.84 -8.29
C ARG A 1 -5.57 -1.71 -9.25
N GLU A 2 -6.19 -2.80 -9.68
CA GLU A 2 -7.36 -2.81 -10.60
C GLU A 2 -8.46 -1.80 -10.25
N LYS A 3 -8.95 -1.77 -9.00
CA LYS A 3 -10.01 -0.83 -8.58
C LYS A 3 -9.66 0.64 -8.83
N ILE A 4 -8.40 1.04 -8.65
CA ILE A 4 -7.98 2.43 -8.88
C ILE A 4 -7.96 2.70 -10.38
N THR A 5 -7.42 1.77 -11.17
CA THR A 5 -7.32 1.90 -12.63
C THR A 5 -8.69 1.90 -13.32
N LEU A 6 -9.63 1.06 -12.88
CA LEU A 6 -10.97 0.99 -13.45
C LEU A 6 -11.95 2.02 -12.87
N GLY A 7 -11.79 2.39 -11.59
CA GLY A 7 -12.71 3.27 -10.88
C GLY A 7 -12.30 4.74 -10.83
N SER A 8 -11.16 5.11 -11.40
CA SER A 8 -10.68 6.49 -11.40
C SER A 8 -9.74 6.77 -12.59
N HIS A 9 -9.41 8.04 -12.80
CA HIS A 9 -8.36 8.46 -13.75
C HIS A 9 -6.96 8.52 -13.10
N GLY A 10 -6.80 7.97 -11.90
CA GLY A 10 -5.54 7.99 -11.17
C GLY A 10 -4.49 7.06 -11.79
N MET A 11 -3.28 7.58 -11.98
CA MET A 11 -2.13 6.77 -12.39
C MET A 11 -1.33 6.33 -11.16
N ILE A 12 -1.24 5.03 -10.94
CA ILE A 12 -0.50 4.46 -9.81
C ILE A 12 1.00 4.72 -10.02
N ASP A 13 1.62 5.40 -9.06
CA ASP A 13 3.08 5.65 -9.01
C ASP A 13 3.77 4.44 -8.36
N TYR A 14 3.33 4.05 -7.16
CA TYR A 14 3.71 2.77 -6.55
C TYR A 14 2.61 2.23 -5.64
N VAL A 15 2.67 0.92 -5.42
CA VAL A 15 2.00 0.22 -4.32
C VAL A 15 3.01 -0.73 -3.71
N GLU A 16 3.28 -0.58 -2.43
CA GLU A 16 4.27 -1.36 -1.69
C GLU A 16 3.71 -1.88 -0.36
N VAL A 17 4.26 -3.00 0.09
CA VAL A 17 4.05 -3.57 1.42
C VAL A 17 5.40 -3.65 2.09
N ARG A 18 5.54 -3.06 3.28
CA ARG A 18 6.79 -2.98 4.04
C ARG A 18 6.56 -3.37 5.49
N ASP A 19 7.61 -3.76 6.20
CA ASP A 19 7.53 -3.91 7.66
C ASP A 19 7.10 -2.57 8.29
N ALA A 20 6.14 -2.60 9.23
CA ALA A 20 5.60 -1.37 9.80
C ALA A 20 6.58 -0.64 10.73
N ASN A 21 7.62 -1.32 11.22
CA ASN A 21 8.58 -0.77 12.19
C ASN A 21 9.78 -0.13 11.50
N ASP A 22 10.35 -0.80 10.49
CA ASP A 22 11.63 -0.39 9.88
C ASP A 22 11.55 -0.14 8.36
N LEU A 23 10.38 -0.33 7.74
CA LEU A 23 10.14 -0.15 6.30
C LEU A 23 10.95 -1.11 5.40
N SER A 24 11.49 -2.19 5.95
CA SER A 24 12.19 -3.22 5.17
C SER A 24 11.22 -3.97 4.24
N GLU A 25 11.79 -4.62 3.22
CA GLU A 25 11.03 -5.53 2.36
C GLU A 25 10.57 -6.75 3.15
N VAL A 26 9.32 -7.13 2.96
CA VAL A 26 8.75 -8.34 3.56
C VAL A 26 8.44 -9.37 2.49
N THR A 27 8.89 -10.60 2.69
CA THR A 27 8.52 -11.76 1.85
C THR A 27 7.33 -12.51 2.43
N ASP A 28 7.19 -12.49 3.76
CA ASP A 28 6.13 -13.14 4.52
C ASP A 28 5.58 -12.16 5.56
N ILE A 29 4.25 -12.08 5.69
CA ILE A 29 3.59 -11.20 6.66
C ILE A 29 3.46 -11.95 7.99
N LYS A 30 4.37 -11.66 8.92
CA LYS A 30 4.40 -12.28 10.27
C LYS A 30 3.98 -11.35 11.40
N GLY A 31 3.57 -10.14 11.06
CA GLY A 31 3.20 -9.08 11.99
C GLY A 31 2.67 -7.87 11.24
N PRO A 32 2.55 -6.70 11.92
CA PRO A 32 2.05 -5.48 11.30
C PRO A 32 2.91 -5.04 10.11
N VAL A 33 2.25 -4.73 9.00
CA VAL A 33 2.88 -4.21 7.77
C VAL A 33 2.27 -2.86 7.38
N LEU A 34 3.08 -2.00 6.78
CA LEU A 34 2.63 -0.76 6.17
C LEU A 34 2.26 -1.01 4.71
N LEU A 35 1.00 -0.78 4.36
CA LEU A 35 0.57 -0.63 2.97
C LEU A 35 0.81 0.81 2.54
N ALA A 36 1.70 1.05 1.58
CA ALA A 36 1.98 2.38 1.07
C ALA A 36 1.53 2.52 -0.39
N LEU A 37 0.83 3.61 -0.69
CA LEU A 37 0.26 3.90 -2.00
C LEU A 37 0.57 5.33 -2.41
N ALA A 38 0.98 5.51 -3.66
CA ALA A 38 1.04 6.81 -4.31
C ALA A 38 0.31 6.77 -5.65
N VAL A 39 -0.55 7.76 -5.88
CA VAL A 39 -1.36 7.89 -7.11
C VAL A 39 -1.32 9.34 -7.60
N LYS A 40 -1.09 9.52 -8.90
CA LYS A 40 -1.14 10.82 -9.57
C LYS A 40 -2.50 11.07 -10.19
N PHE A 41 -3.06 12.25 -9.93
CA PHE A 41 -4.25 12.79 -10.57
C PHE A 41 -3.88 14.12 -11.26
N GLY A 42 -3.69 14.07 -12.57
CA GLY A 42 -3.09 15.20 -13.32
C GLY A 42 -1.68 15.49 -12.81
N THR A 43 -1.44 16.71 -12.34
CA THR A 43 -0.15 17.15 -11.76
C THR A 43 -0.03 16.84 -10.26
N THR A 44 -1.13 16.48 -9.60
CA THR A 44 -1.16 16.27 -8.15
C THR A 44 -0.83 14.83 -7.81
N ARG A 45 0.09 14.62 -6.87
CA ARG A 45 0.46 13.31 -6.33
C ARG A 45 -0.12 13.13 -4.95
N LEU A 46 -1.09 12.24 -4.81
CA LEU A 46 -1.68 11.85 -3.53
C LEU A 46 -0.91 10.65 -2.98
N ILE A 47 -0.67 10.66 -1.68
CA ILE A 47 -0.13 9.52 -0.94
C ILE A 47 -1.15 9.09 0.09
N ASP A 48 -1.21 7.78 0.33
CA ASP A 48 -1.93 7.20 1.44
C ASP A 48 -1.12 6.02 1.97
N ASN A 49 -1.22 5.78 3.27
CA ASN A 49 -0.62 4.62 3.89
C ASN A 49 -1.51 4.11 5.03
N LYS A 50 -1.45 2.80 5.27
CA LYS A 50 -2.18 2.18 6.37
C LYS A 50 -1.40 1.01 6.94
N VAL A 51 -1.23 1.01 8.26
CA VAL A 51 -0.73 -0.16 8.98
C VAL A 51 -1.86 -1.19 9.08
N VAL A 52 -1.56 -2.44 8.74
CA VAL A 52 -2.48 -3.57 8.78
C VAL A 52 -1.80 -4.76 9.44
N GLU A 53 -2.60 -5.60 10.10
CA GLU A 53 -2.17 -6.84 10.73
C GLU A 53 -3.12 -7.96 10.30
N VAL A 54 -2.60 -9.19 10.24
CA VAL A 54 -3.39 -10.36 9.84
C VAL A 54 -3.71 -11.16 11.09
N GLU A 55 -5.01 -11.32 11.38
CA GLU A 55 -5.44 -12.26 12.41
C GLU A 55 -5.14 -13.68 11.91
N HIS A 56 -4.39 -14.45 12.70
CA HIS A 56 -4.22 -15.87 12.47
C HIS A 56 -5.26 -16.58 13.32
N ASP A 57 -6.31 -17.10 12.68
CA ASP A 57 -7.24 -18.02 13.34
C ASP A 57 -6.45 -19.25 13.80
N VAL A 58 -6.38 -19.45 15.11
CA VAL A 58 -5.73 -20.59 15.77
C VAL A 58 -6.73 -21.73 15.96
#